data_AF-A0A2M7H4B4-F1
#
_entry.id   AF-A0A2M7H4B4-F1
#
_cell.length_a   1.000
_cell.length_b   1.000
_cell.length_c   1.000
_cell.angle_alpha   90.00
_cell.angle_beta   90.00
_cell.angle_gamma   90.00
#
_symmetry.space_group_name_H-M   'P 1'
#
loop_
_entity.id
_entity.type
_entity.pdbx_description
1 polymer ?
#
loop_
_entity_poly.entity_id
_entity_poly.type
_entity_poly.pdbx_seq_one_letter_code
_entity_poly.pdbx_strand_id
1 'polypeptide(L)'
;MKRREQRGRRGNLNQPVNEPWQAPPKAERLQKKHNEERLALKDEPIETQLAVASLDRNLPMVDLHGLTTEDVVFEVDQIISQNPGECVRIIYGAGTGALARAVMQYLHRISHGKGQRVLGFRQDAHTHSVVLKVAGDDK
;
A
#
# COMPACT_ATOMS: atom_id res chain seq x y z
N MET A 1 49.27 -42.43 -48.32
CA MET A 1 48.24 -42.43 -49.39
C MET A 1 46.86 -42.55 -48.77
N LYS A 2 45.86 -41.94 -49.42
CA LYS A 2 44.41 -41.90 -49.16
C LYS A 2 43.87 -40.75 -48.28
N ARG A 3 43.54 -39.69 -49.03
CA ARG A 3 42.55 -38.63 -48.77
C ARG A 3 41.26 -39.18 -48.17
N ARG A 4 40.65 -38.42 -47.27
CA ARG A 4 39.19 -38.34 -47.15
C ARG A 4 38.77 -36.92 -46.82
N GLU A 5 38.21 -36.27 -47.83
CA GLU A 5 37.36 -35.09 -47.70
C GLU A 5 36.15 -35.42 -46.83
N GLN A 6 35.85 -34.56 -45.86
CA GLN A 6 34.48 -34.32 -45.42
C GLN A 6 34.21 -32.83 -45.46
N ARG A 7 33.48 -32.45 -46.51
CA ARG A 7 32.76 -31.18 -46.59
C ARG A 7 31.49 -31.29 -45.76
N GLY A 8 31.12 -30.20 -45.11
CA GLY A 8 29.73 -29.85 -44.90
C GLY A 8 29.25 -29.86 -43.45
N ARG A 9 29.21 -28.67 -42.85
CA ARG A 9 27.97 -28.02 -42.38
C ARG A 9 28.36 -26.70 -41.72
N ARG A 10 28.34 -25.62 -42.51
CA ARG A 10 28.26 -24.27 -41.93
C ARG A 10 26.89 -24.19 -41.25
N GLY A 11 26.91 -24.16 -39.92
CA GLY A 11 25.72 -23.86 -39.12
C GLY A 11 25.14 -22.54 -39.61
N ASN A 12 23.84 -22.58 -39.90
CA ASN A 12 23.05 -21.42 -40.24
C ASN A 12 23.02 -20.52 -39.00
N LEU A 13 23.86 -19.49 -38.98
CA LEU A 13 23.79 -18.41 -38.00
C LEU A 13 22.49 -17.67 -38.27
N ASN A 14 21.43 -18.05 -37.55
CA ASN A 14 20.22 -17.25 -37.40
C ASN A 14 20.66 -15.89 -36.83
N GLN A 15 20.88 -14.92 -37.71
CA GLN A 15 21.00 -13.53 -37.31
C GLN A 15 19.63 -13.12 -36.76
N PRO A 16 19.52 -12.51 -35.57
CA PRO A 16 18.29 -11.87 -35.19
C PRO A 16 17.98 -10.78 -36.21
N VAL A 17 16.79 -10.83 -36.78
CA VAL A 17 16.27 -9.83 -37.70
C VAL A 17 16.40 -8.48 -37.01
N ASN A 18 17.24 -7.62 -37.58
CA ASN A 18 17.42 -6.25 -37.14
C ASN A 18 16.16 -5.48 -37.57
N GLU A 19 15.07 -5.67 -36.83
CA GLU A 19 13.87 -4.89 -37.04
C GLU A 19 14.22 -3.42 -36.73
N PRO A 20 14.05 -2.50 -37.70
CA PRO A 20 14.30 -1.10 -37.45
C PRO A 20 13.37 -0.67 -36.31
N TRP A 21 13.93 -0.15 -35.23
CA TRP A 21 13.16 0.32 -34.09
C TRP A 21 12.08 1.29 -34.57
N GLN A 22 10.83 0.84 -34.59
CA GLN A 22 9.69 1.67 -34.95
C GLN A 22 9.14 2.25 -33.66
N ALA A 23 9.16 3.58 -33.60
CA ALA A 23 8.67 4.29 -32.44
C ALA A 23 7.15 4.07 -32.31
N PRO A 24 6.63 3.59 -31.17
CA PRO A 24 5.22 3.21 -31.04
C PRO A 24 4.28 4.38 -31.36
N PRO A 25 3.08 4.13 -31.90
CA PRO A 25 2.12 5.17 -32.26
C PRO A 25 1.76 6.04 -31.04
N LYS A 26 1.45 7.34 -31.29
CA LYS A 26 1.19 8.33 -30.22
C LYS A 26 0.13 7.88 -29.21
N ALA A 27 -0.90 7.15 -29.65
CA ALA A 27 -1.96 6.63 -28.80
C ALA A 27 -1.45 5.60 -27.76
N GLU A 28 -0.53 4.73 -28.18
CA GLU A 28 0.08 3.72 -27.31
C GLU A 28 1.04 4.35 -26.30
N ARG A 29 1.74 5.43 -26.68
CA ARG A 29 2.57 6.22 -25.75
C ARG A 29 1.73 6.91 -24.67
N LEU A 30 0.55 7.41 -25.02
CA LEU A 30 -0.36 8.04 -24.07
C LEU A 30 -0.97 7.00 -23.12
N GLN A 31 -1.34 5.82 -23.62
CA GLN A 31 -1.81 4.70 -22.78
C GLN A 31 -0.72 4.18 -21.85
N LYS A 32 0.52 4.02 -22.33
CA LYS A 32 1.66 3.65 -21.47
C LYS A 32 1.89 4.69 -20.38
N LYS A 33 1.94 5.97 -20.73
CA LYS A 33 2.11 7.05 -19.75
C LYS A 33 1.01 7.05 -18.69
N HIS A 34 -0.24 6.87 -19.10
CA HIS A 34 -1.38 6.83 -18.19
C HIS A 34 -1.39 5.58 -17.29
N ASN A 35 -0.92 4.43 -17.80
CA ASN A 35 -0.77 3.21 -17.00
C ASN A 35 0.44 3.27 -16.05
N GLU A 36 1.55 3.88 -16.48
CA GLU A 36 2.74 4.10 -15.64
C GLU A 36 2.44 5.09 -14.50
N GLU A 37 1.70 6.17 -14.77
CA GLU A 37 1.20 7.07 -13.70
C GLU A 37 0.30 6.34 -12.70
N ARG A 38 -0.60 5.46 -13.17
CA ARG A 38 -1.47 4.66 -12.28
C ARG A 38 -0.74 3.58 -11.49
N LEU A 39 0.39 3.07 -11.99
CA LEU A 39 1.23 2.10 -11.27
C LEU A 39 2.10 2.79 -10.22
N ALA A 40 2.67 3.95 -10.55
CA ALA A 40 3.58 4.66 -9.63
C ALA A 40 2.88 5.17 -8.36
N LEU A 41 1.59 5.53 -8.44
CA LEU A 41 0.79 5.93 -7.27
C LEU A 41 0.50 4.78 -6.28
N LYS A 42 0.77 3.53 -6.64
CA LYS A 42 0.50 2.37 -5.75
C LYS A 42 1.68 1.98 -4.86
N ASP A 43 2.89 2.48 -5.14
CA ASP A 43 4.12 2.12 -4.41
C ASP A 43 4.71 3.29 -3.60
N GLU A 44 3.89 4.27 -3.22
CA GLU A 44 4.32 5.26 -2.24
C GLU A 44 4.53 4.58 -0.88
N PRO A 45 5.65 4.84 -0.18
CA PRO A 45 5.91 4.21 1.11
C PRO A 45 4.78 4.55 2.09
N ILE A 46 4.42 3.57 2.92
CA ILE A 46 3.30 3.67 3.87
C ILE A 46 3.41 4.94 4.73
N GLU A 47 4.63 5.34 5.10
CA GLU A 47 4.89 6.58 5.84
C GLU A 47 4.42 7.84 5.10
N THR A 48 4.67 7.94 3.79
CA THR A 48 4.20 9.07 2.97
C THR A 48 2.68 9.07 2.89
N GLN A 49 2.06 7.90 2.70
CA GLN A 49 0.60 7.78 2.68
C GLN A 49 -0.02 8.25 4.00
N LEU A 50 0.55 7.84 5.14
CA LEU A 50 0.12 8.26 6.47
C LEU A 50 0.37 9.75 6.72
N ALA A 51 1.47 10.31 6.23
CA ALA A 51 1.76 11.73 6.33
C ALA A 51 0.74 12.58 5.56
N VAL A 52 0.44 12.22 4.30
CA VAL A 52 -0.58 12.89 3.49
C VAL A 52 -1.96 12.74 4.13
N ALA A 53 -2.32 11.53 4.54
CA ALA A 53 -3.58 11.25 5.21
C ALA A 53 -3.74 12.05 6.51
N SER A 54 -2.65 12.28 7.26
CA SER A 54 -2.73 13.09 8.49
C SER A 54 -3.18 14.53 8.25
N LEU A 55 -3.02 15.07 7.04
CA LEU A 55 -3.46 16.40 6.66
C LEU A 55 -4.90 16.43 6.15
N ASP A 56 -5.43 15.28 5.73
CA ASP A 56 -6.78 15.19 5.17
C ASP A 56 -7.84 15.26 6.29
N ARG A 57 -8.85 16.11 6.08
CA ARG A 57 -9.97 16.30 7.01
C ARG A 57 -11.17 15.40 6.69
N ASN A 58 -11.20 14.81 5.50
CA ASN A 58 -12.32 14.03 4.99
C ASN A 58 -12.13 12.51 5.20
N LEU A 59 -11.08 12.10 5.92
CA LEU A 59 -10.90 10.69 6.24
C LEU A 59 -12.07 10.15 7.07
N PRO A 60 -12.47 8.89 6.84
CA PRO A 60 -13.32 8.18 7.77
C PRO A 60 -12.73 8.25 9.17
N MET A 61 -13.54 8.70 10.13
CA MET A 61 -13.07 8.91 11.49
C MET A 61 -14.06 8.37 12.52
N VAL A 62 -13.51 7.90 13.64
CA VAL A 62 -14.28 7.52 14.81
C VAL A 62 -13.85 8.37 16.00
N ASP A 63 -14.84 8.88 16.73
CA ASP A 63 -14.65 9.58 17.98
C ASP A 63 -14.88 8.62 19.15
N LEU A 64 -13.88 8.48 20.02
CA LEU A 64 -13.90 7.59 21.17
C LEU A 64 -14.16 8.33 22.49
N HIS A 65 -14.45 9.64 22.47
CA HIS A 65 -14.73 10.39 23.69
C HIS A 65 -15.91 9.78 24.46
N GLY A 66 -15.74 9.64 25.78
CA GLY A 66 -16.80 9.14 26.67
C GLY A 66 -16.98 7.61 26.65
N LEU A 67 -16.23 6.89 25.81
CA LEU A 67 -16.25 5.43 25.79
C LEU A 67 -15.37 4.82 26.89
N THR A 68 -15.70 3.60 27.30
CA THR A 68 -14.84 2.81 28.16
C THR A 68 -13.70 2.18 27.35
N THR A 69 -12.65 1.74 28.03
CA THR A 69 -11.51 1.08 27.36
C THR A 69 -11.90 -0.22 26.64
N GLU A 70 -12.97 -0.88 27.07
CA GLU A 70 -13.49 -2.10 26.45
C GLU A 70 -14.23 -1.78 25.16
N ASP A 71 -15.10 -0.77 25.17
CA ASP A 71 -15.86 -0.31 24.00
C ASP A 71 -14.93 0.24 22.90
N VAL A 72 -13.84 0.91 23.29
CA VAL A 72 -12.84 1.44 22.36
C VAL A 72 -12.32 0.38 21.41
N VAL A 73 -12.03 -0.82 21.92
CA VAL A 73 -11.48 -1.89 21.09
C VAL A 73 -12.49 -2.34 20.05
N PHE A 74 -13.76 -2.43 20.43
CA PHE A 74 -14.84 -2.79 19.54
C PHE A 74 -15.05 -1.75 18.44
N GLU A 75 -15.14 -0.47 18.80
CA GLU A 75 -15.33 0.62 17.84
C GLU A 75 -14.15 0.75 16.86
N VAL A 76 -12.92 0.60 17.36
CA VAL A 76 -11.72 0.60 16.51
C VAL A 76 -11.72 -0.59 15.55
N ASP A 77 -12.12 -1.78 15.99
CA ASP A 77 -12.22 -2.94 15.10
C ASP A 77 -13.32 -2.76 14.03
N GLN A 78 -14.45 -2.17 14.43
CA GLN A 78 -15.56 -1.89 13.53
C GLN A 78 -15.15 -0.92 12.41
N ILE A 79 -14.51 0.22 12.74
CA ILE A 79 -14.09 1.17 11.70
C ILE A 79 -13.03 0.59 10.77
N ILE A 80 -12.11 -0.23 11.28
CA ILE A 80 -11.12 -0.94 10.45
C ILE A 80 -11.83 -1.91 9.49
N SER A 81 -12.82 -2.64 9.98
CA SER A 81 -13.59 -3.61 9.18
C SER A 81 -14.43 -2.95 8.09
N GLN A 82 -14.94 -1.75 8.34
CA GLN A 82 -15.79 -1.01 7.41
C GLN A 82 -15.01 -0.31 6.29
N ASN A 83 -13.71 -0.07 6.47
CA ASN A 83 -12.89 0.73 5.55
C ASN A 83 -11.63 -0.04 5.08
N PRO A 84 -11.79 -1.21 4.42
CA PRO A 84 -10.67 -2.00 3.94
C PRO A 84 -9.85 -1.23 2.89
N GLY A 85 -8.53 -1.25 3.02
CA GLY A 85 -7.62 -0.57 2.09
C GLY A 85 -7.58 0.96 2.21
N GLU A 86 -8.35 1.58 3.11
CA GLU A 86 -8.38 3.03 3.28
C GLU A 86 -7.51 3.51 4.47
N CYS A 87 -7.31 4.83 4.54
CA CYS A 87 -6.75 5.46 5.73
C CYS A 87 -7.89 5.93 6.63
N VAL A 88 -7.82 5.63 7.92
CA VAL A 88 -8.84 6.06 8.90
C VAL A 88 -8.21 6.82 10.06
N ARG A 89 -8.97 7.73 10.66
CA ARG A 89 -8.55 8.52 11.83
C ARG A 89 -9.33 8.09 13.08
N ILE A 90 -8.61 7.79 14.16
CA ILE A 90 -9.19 7.50 15.46
C ILE A 90 -8.89 8.66 16.39
N ILE A 91 -9.91 9.26 16.99
CA ILE A 91 -9.79 10.36 17.95
C ILE A 91 -10.00 9.79 19.35
N TYR A 92 -8.98 9.85 20.21
CA TYR A 92 -9.02 9.33 21.58
C TYR A 92 -9.00 10.42 22.67
N GLY A 93 -8.78 11.68 22.28
CA GLY A 93 -8.92 12.83 23.16
C GLY A 93 -7.74 13.13 24.09
N ALA A 94 -7.74 14.34 24.64
CA ALA A 94 -6.67 14.91 25.46
C ALA A 94 -6.66 14.46 26.93
N GLY A 95 -7.48 13.47 27.31
CA GLY A 95 -7.71 13.08 28.71
C GLY A 95 -6.50 12.45 29.39
N THR A 96 -6.73 11.50 30.29
CA THR A 96 -5.66 10.82 31.06
C THR A 96 -4.72 9.94 30.22
N GLY A 97 -4.96 9.85 28.92
CA GLY A 97 -4.25 8.96 28.00
C GLY A 97 -4.65 7.48 28.12
N ALA A 98 -5.66 7.15 28.93
CA ALA A 98 -6.14 5.77 29.07
C ALA A 98 -6.64 5.20 27.73
N LEU A 99 -7.48 5.96 27.01
CA LEU A 99 -7.98 5.56 25.68
C LEU A 99 -6.84 5.49 24.66
N ALA A 100 -5.92 6.47 24.66
CA ALA A 100 -4.73 6.45 23.80
C ALA A 100 -3.92 5.16 24.00
N ARG A 101 -3.68 4.75 25.25
CA ARG A 101 -2.96 3.51 25.56
C ARG A 101 -3.72 2.28 25.07
N ALA A 102 -5.03 2.20 25.31
CA ALA A 102 -5.86 1.08 24.86
C ALA A 102 -5.85 0.95 23.32
N VAL A 103 -6.04 2.07 22.60
CA VAL A 103 -5.98 2.11 21.13
C VAL A 103 -4.60 1.65 20.65
N MET A 104 -3.52 2.22 21.16
CA MET A 104 -2.17 1.87 20.69
C MET A 104 -1.83 0.41 20.97
N GLN A 105 -2.17 -0.12 22.15
CA GLN A 105 -1.98 -1.54 22.48
C GLN A 105 -2.75 -2.44 21.50
N TYR A 106 -3.98 -2.09 21.18
CA TYR A 106 -4.78 -2.82 20.19
C TYR A 106 -4.15 -2.77 18.79
N LEU A 107 -3.78 -1.57 18.31
CA LEU A 107 -3.18 -1.38 17.00
C LEU A 107 -1.85 -2.13 16.83
N HIS A 108 -0.97 -2.11 17.84
CA HIS A 108 0.26 -2.90 17.83
C HIS A 108 -0.02 -4.40 17.70
N ARG A 109 -1.05 -4.91 18.40
CA ARG A 109 -1.44 -6.33 18.33
C ARG A 109 -1.88 -6.74 16.92
N ILE A 110 -2.70 -5.93 16.26
CA ILE A 110 -3.25 -6.27 14.93
C ILE A 110 -2.32 -5.89 13.76
N SER A 111 -1.27 -5.10 14.04
CA SER A 111 -0.23 -4.76 13.05
C SER A 111 0.83 -5.86 12.91
N HIS A 112 1.14 -6.60 13.98
CA HIS A 112 2.15 -7.67 13.97
C HIS A 112 1.58 -9.09 14.05
N GLY A 113 0.26 -9.23 14.15
CA GLY A 113 -0.43 -10.52 14.28
C GLY A 113 -0.54 -11.30 12.98
N LYS A 114 -0.90 -12.59 13.08
CA LYS A 114 -1.36 -13.39 11.93
C LYS A 114 -2.66 -12.79 11.41
N GLY A 115 -2.71 -12.43 10.12
CA GLY A 115 -3.83 -11.69 9.56
C GLY A 115 -3.72 -10.19 9.83
N GLN A 116 -2.57 -9.61 9.47
CA GLN A 116 -2.29 -8.18 9.60
C GLN A 116 -3.40 -7.34 8.94
N ARG A 117 -4.20 -6.65 9.76
CA ARG A 117 -5.30 -5.78 9.30
C ARG A 117 -4.86 -4.33 9.11
N VAL A 118 -3.72 -3.96 9.69
CA VAL A 118 -3.18 -2.60 9.68
C VAL A 118 -1.75 -2.63 9.15
N LEU A 119 -1.52 -1.90 8.06
CA LEU A 119 -0.23 -1.82 7.38
C LEU A 119 0.73 -0.87 8.11
N GLY A 120 0.18 0.15 8.76
CA GLY A 120 0.94 1.09 9.58
C GLY A 120 0.03 2.15 10.20
N PHE A 121 0.56 2.87 11.18
CA PHE A 121 -0.15 3.97 11.81
C PHE A 121 0.80 5.07 12.27
N ARG A 122 0.27 6.29 12.36
CA ARG A 122 0.98 7.50 12.77
C ARG A 122 0.15 8.23 13.80
N GLN A 123 0.74 8.44 14.97
CA GLN A 123 0.10 9.21 16.02
C GLN A 123 0.27 10.71 15.74
N ASP A 124 -0.80 11.47 15.93
CA ASP A 124 -0.77 12.92 15.97
C ASP A 124 -1.04 13.40 17.40
N ALA A 125 0.01 13.88 18.05
CA ALA A 125 -0.05 14.35 19.43
C ALA A 125 -0.84 15.66 19.57
N HIS A 126 -0.93 16.49 18.53
CA HIS A 126 -1.62 17.79 18.60
C HIS A 126 -3.13 17.63 18.56
N THR A 127 -3.62 16.68 17.78
CA THR A 127 -5.06 16.41 17.61
C THR A 127 -5.55 15.29 18.51
N HIS A 128 -4.68 14.70 19.33
CA HIS A 128 -4.98 13.53 20.16
C HIS A 128 -5.65 12.42 19.35
N SER A 129 -5.08 12.17 18.18
CA SER A 129 -5.59 11.19 17.23
C SER A 129 -4.48 10.26 16.73
N VAL A 130 -4.88 9.20 16.06
CA VAL A 130 -3.99 8.32 15.32
C VAL A 130 -4.61 8.07 13.94
N VAL A 131 -3.78 8.18 12.91
CA VAL A 131 -4.16 7.83 11.54
C VAL A 131 -3.53 6.50 11.22
N LEU A 132 -4.30 5.59 10.65
CA LEU A 132 -3.82 4.25 10.30
C LEU A 132 -4.23 3.87 8.89
N LYS A 133 -3.40 3.04 8.26
CA LYS A 133 -3.64 2.46 6.94
C LYS A 133 -4.16 1.04 7.12
N VAL A 134 -5.40 0.80 6.69
CA VAL A 134 -6.04 -0.51 6.73
C VAL A 134 -5.52 -1.36 5.56
N ALA A 135 -5.29 -2.65 5.79
CA ALA A 135 -4.97 -3.60 4.75
C ALA A 135 -6.19 -3.77 3.81
N GLY A 136 -5.94 -3.85 2.51
CA GLY A 136 -7.02 -4.17 1.56
C GLY A 136 -7.43 -5.64 1.69
N ASP A 137 -8.70 -5.93 1.45
CA ASP A 137 -9.12 -7.30 1.13
C ASP A 137 -8.60 -7.63 -0.28
N ASP A 138 -7.39 -8.16 -0.38
CA ASP A 138 -6.93 -8.82 -1.62
C ASP A 138 -7.77 -10.09 -1.78
N LYS A 139 -8.75 -10.03 -2.69
CA LYS A 139 -9.60 -11.13 -3.12
C LYS A 139 -9.01 -11.84 -4.33
#